data_AF-A0A7K6QNW9-F1
#
_entry.id   AF-A0A7K6QNW9-F1
#
_cell.length_a   1.000
_cell.length_b   1.000
_cell.length_c   1.000
_cell.angle_alpha   90.00
_cell.angle_beta   90.00
_cell.angle_gamma   90.00
#
_symmetry.space_group_name_H-M   'P 1'
#
loop_
_entity.id
_entity.type
_entity.pdbx_description
1 polymer ?
#
loop_
_entity_poly.entity_id
_entity_poly.type
_entity_poly.pdbx_seq_one_letter_code
_entity_poly.pdbx_strand_id
1 'polypeptide(L)'
;RPGERPGEWPGGAQVSSQVRVFRFPGYNESSKDGDLMLLRLRRPAHLGAQVRPLPLARTCPAPGTACQISGWGSTSSPQGEHTWAQVRA
;
A
#
# COMPACT_ATOMS: atom_id res chain seq x y z
N ARG A 1 2.22 -3.30 -29.08
CA ARG A 1 2.93 -3.42 -30.39
C ARG A 1 3.34 -4.89 -30.56
N PRO A 2 3.64 -5.43 -31.76
CA PRO A 2 4.05 -6.83 -31.89
C PRO A 2 5.41 -7.02 -31.20
N GLY A 3 5.46 -7.76 -30.09
CA GLY A 3 6.68 -8.01 -29.31
C GLY A 3 6.52 -8.06 -27.78
N GLU A 4 5.39 -7.61 -27.23
CA GLU A 4 5.15 -7.66 -25.77
C GLU A 4 4.67 -9.05 -25.34
N ARG A 5 5.48 -9.74 -24.53
CA ARG A 5 5.07 -10.97 -23.85
C ARG A 5 3.97 -10.62 -22.84
N PRO A 6 2.84 -11.36 -22.79
CA PRO A 6 1.80 -11.12 -21.81
C PRO A 6 2.38 -11.21 -20.38
N GLY A 7 2.47 -10.08 -19.69
CA GLY A 7 2.88 -10.00 -18.28
C GLY A 7 4.14 -9.20 -17.96
N GLU A 8 4.90 -8.72 -18.95
CA GLU A 8 6.10 -7.91 -18.71
C GLU A 8 5.77 -6.41 -18.86
N TRP A 9 5.58 -5.71 -17.75
CA TRP A 9 5.38 -4.25 -17.75
C TRP A 9 6.73 -3.52 -17.61
N PRO A 10 6.89 -2.35 -18.24
CA PRO A 10 8.10 -1.55 -18.08
C PRO A 10 8.38 -1.30 -16.60
N GLY A 11 9.64 -1.40 -16.18
CA GLY A 11 10.06 -1.06 -14.81
C GLY A 11 9.90 -2.16 -13.76
N GLY A 12 9.67 -3.42 -14.15
CA GLY A 12 9.60 -4.55 -13.21
C GLY A 12 8.25 -4.67 -12.48
N ALA A 13 7.20 -4.04 -13.02
CA ALA A 13 5.86 -4.13 -12.46
C ALA A 13 5.27 -5.53 -12.67
N GLN A 14 4.57 -6.02 -11.65
CA GLN A 14 3.96 -7.35 -11.65
C GLN A 14 2.46 -7.23 -11.39
N VAL A 15 1.65 -7.94 -12.17
CA VAL A 15 0.19 -7.86 -12.09
C VAL A 15 -0.40 -9.20 -11.64
N SER A 16 -1.21 -9.18 -10.59
CA SER A 16 -2.02 -10.31 -10.16
C SER A 16 -3.49 -10.04 -10.47
N SER A 17 -4.06 -10.75 -11.44
CA SER A 17 -5.45 -10.58 -11.86
C SER A 17 -6.49 -11.15 -10.90
N GLN A 18 -6.07 -11.95 -9.92
CA GLN A 18 -6.95 -12.56 -8.92
C GLN A 18 -6.31 -12.50 -7.54
N VAL A 19 -7.08 -12.04 -6.56
CA VAL A 19 -6.69 -11.99 -5.15
C VAL A 19 -7.82 -12.53 -4.28
N ARG A 20 -7.49 -13.22 -3.19
CA ARG A 20 -8.45 -13.56 -2.14
C ARG A 20 -8.35 -12.53 -1.02
N VAL A 21 -9.50 -12.05 -0.56
CA VAL A 21 -9.59 -10.98 0.46
C VAL A 21 -9.96 -11.59 1.81
N PHE A 22 -9.24 -11.21 2.86
CA PHE A 22 -9.51 -11.58 4.24
C PHE A 22 -9.58 -10.31 5.08
N ARG A 23 -10.81 -9.86 5.41
CA ARG A 23 -11.03 -8.68 6.25
C ARG A 23 -10.74 -9.02 7.71
N PHE A 24 -10.26 -8.04 8.48
CA PHE A 24 -10.13 -8.23 9.92
C PHE A 24 -11.51 -8.52 10.53
N PRO A 25 -11.70 -9.64 11.27
CA PRO A 25 -13.03 -10.02 11.78
C PRO A 25 -13.63 -9.01 12.76
N GLY A 26 -12.78 -8.24 13.45
CA GLY A 26 -13.20 -7.21 14.41
C GLY A 26 -13.39 -5.82 13.80
N TYR A 27 -13.41 -5.69 12.46
CA TYR A 27 -13.60 -4.39 11.83
C TYR A 27 -14.97 -3.80 12.18
N ASN A 28 -14.98 -2.55 12.65
CA ASN A 28 -16.17 -1.82 13.01
C ASN A 28 -16.43 -0.69 12.00
N GLU A 29 -17.53 -0.78 11.25
CA GLU A 29 -17.85 0.20 10.20
C GLU A 29 -18.11 1.62 10.73
N SER A 30 -18.60 1.75 11.96
CA SER A 30 -18.93 3.05 12.55
C SER A 30 -17.70 3.77 13.10
N SER A 31 -16.84 3.07 13.84
CA SER A 31 -15.64 3.67 14.43
C SER A 31 -14.42 3.60 13.52
N LYS A 32 -14.47 2.76 12.47
CA LYS A 32 -13.32 2.38 11.63
C LYS A 32 -12.23 1.62 12.39
N ASP A 33 -12.53 1.14 13.60
CA ASP A 33 -11.58 0.30 14.33
C ASP A 33 -11.31 -0.99 13.58
N GLY A 34 -10.04 -1.39 13.53
CA GLY A 34 -9.62 -2.60 12.83
C GLY A 34 -9.65 -2.48 11.30
N ASP A 35 -9.47 -1.27 10.75
CA ASP A 35 -9.35 -1.03 9.30
C ASP A 35 -8.03 -1.62 8.72
N LEU A 36 -8.02 -2.95 8.64
CA LEU A 36 -6.92 -3.75 8.09
C LEU A 36 -7.51 -4.97 7.36
N MET A 37 -6.88 -5.36 6.26
CA MET A 37 -7.21 -6.59 5.55
C MET A 37 -5.97 -7.25 4.94
N LEU A 38 -6.02 -8.57 4.77
CA LEU A 38 -5.00 -9.33 4.06
C LEU A 38 -5.48 -9.68 2.66
N LEU A 39 -4.59 -9.53 1.68
CA LEU A 39 -4.80 -9.95 0.30
C LEU A 39 -3.84 -11.09 -0.03
N ARG A 40 -4.38 -12.24 -0.42
CA ARG A 40 -3.57 -13.36 -0.91
C ARG A 40 -3.56 -13.34 -2.43
N LEU A 41 -2.38 -13.10 -3.01
CA LEU A 41 -2.16 -13.21 -4.45
C LEU A 41 -2.37 -14.65 -4.93
N ARG A 42 -2.93 -14.84 -6.13
CA ARG A 42 -3.10 -16.19 -6.73
C ARG A 42 -1.77 -16.89 -6.93
N ARG A 43 -0.75 -16.15 -7.36
CA ARG A 43 0.64 -16.62 -7.47
C ARG A 43 1.52 -15.72 -6.60
N PRO A 44 2.54 -16.27 -5.93
CA PRO A 44 3.52 -15.45 -5.21
C PRO A 44 4.15 -14.39 -6.11
N ALA A 45 4.43 -13.20 -5.57
CA ALA A 45 5.18 -12.18 -6.28
C ALA A 45 6.64 -12.62 -6.46
N HIS A 46 7.26 -12.24 -7.57
CA HIS A 46 8.68 -12.44 -7.81
C HIS A 46 9.46 -11.35 -7.06
N LEU A 47 10.16 -11.73 -6.00
CA LEU A 47 10.93 -10.78 -5.20
C LEU A 47 12.25 -10.43 -5.89
N GLY A 48 12.67 -9.16 -5.77
CA GLY A 48 13.88 -8.65 -6.40
C GLY A 48 14.18 -7.22 -5.97
N ALA A 49 14.98 -6.49 -6.75
CA ALA A 49 15.37 -5.12 -6.42
C ALA A 49 14.18 -4.14 -6.32
N GLN A 50 13.16 -4.33 -7.17
CA GLN A 50 11.99 -3.44 -7.26
C GLN A 50 10.79 -3.89 -6.42
N VAL A 51 10.74 -5.17 -6.00
CA VAL A 51 9.61 -5.76 -5.26
C VAL A 51 10.15 -6.49 -4.05
N ARG A 52 9.90 -5.95 -2.86
CA ARG A 52 10.37 -6.49 -1.58
C ARG A 52 9.29 -6.38 -0.50
N PRO A 53 9.14 -7.37 0.37
CA PRO A 53 8.27 -7.26 1.54
C PRO A 53 8.86 -6.28 2.56
N LEU A 54 7.98 -5.56 3.25
CA LEU A 54 8.33 -4.75 4.42
C LEU A 54 8.17 -5.60 5.69
N PRO A 55 9.13 -5.60 6.63
CA PRO A 55 8.97 -6.30 7.89
C PRO A 55 7.83 -5.68 8.72
N LEU A 56 7.10 -6.54 9.43
CA LEU A 56 6.06 -6.08 10.36
C LEU A 56 6.71 -5.47 11.60
N ALA A 57 6.17 -4.33 12.04
CA ALA A 57 6.53 -3.74 13.32
C ALA A 57 6.17 -4.69 14.46
N ARG A 58 7.06 -4.80 15.45
CA ARG A 58 6.86 -5.61 16.65
C ARG A 58 6.47 -4.79 17.87
N THR A 59 6.62 -3.48 17.78
CA THR A 59 6.37 -2.51 18.85
C THR A 59 5.66 -1.30 18.26
N CYS A 60 4.82 -0.67 19.07
CA CYS A 60 4.16 0.58 18.68
C CYS A 60 5.18 1.72 18.60
N PRO A 61 5.08 2.62 17.61
CA PRO A 61 5.92 3.82 17.57
C PRO A 61 5.55 4.77 18.71
N ALA A 62 6.55 5.45 19.26
CA ALA A 62 6.31 6.50 20.25
C ALA A 62 5.78 7.78 19.59
N PRO A 63 5.02 8.63 20.29
CA PRO A 63 4.64 9.95 19.78
C PRO A 63 5.87 10.76 19.34
N GLY A 64 5.78 11.43 18.19
CA GLY A 64 6.89 12.18 17.60
C GLY A 64 7.87 11.34 16.76
N THR A 65 7.68 10.02 16.64
CA THR A 65 8.47 9.19 15.71
C THR A 65 8.26 9.67 14.27
N ALA A 66 9.35 9.96 13.57
CA ALA A 66 9.29 10.32 12.15
C ALA A 66 8.90 9.10 11.29
N CYS A 67 7.92 9.29 10.42
CA CYS A 67 7.41 8.26 9.51
C CYS A 67 7.46 8.75 8.07
N GLN A 68 7.68 7.84 7.12
CA GLN A 68 7.55 8.12 5.69
C GLN A 68 6.24 7.53 5.17
N ILE A 69 5.48 8.34 4.43
CA ILE A 69 4.19 7.96 3.83
C ILE A 69 4.33 8.10 2.31
N SER A 70 3.84 7.12 1.56
CA SER A 70 3.91 7.09 0.09
C SER A 70 2.53 6.73 -0.49
N GLY A 71 2.15 7.34 -1.61
CA GLY A 71 0.93 7.01 -2.32
C GLY A 71 0.68 7.89 -3.54
N TRP A 72 -0.34 7.55 -4.34
CA TRP A 72 -0.75 8.30 -5.54
C TRP A 72 -2.06 9.09 -5.31
N GLY A 73 -2.36 9.45 -4.05
CA GLY A 73 -3.57 10.21 -3.69
C GLY A 73 -3.50 11.68 -4.08
N SER A 74 -4.61 12.41 -3.88
CA SER A 74 -4.66 13.86 -4.11
C SER A 74 -3.64 14.59 -3.23
N THR A 75 -2.91 15.54 -3.83
CA THR A 75 -1.99 16.43 -3.11
C THR A 75 -2.66 17.75 -2.70
N SER A 76 -3.95 17.93 -3.03
CA SER A 76 -4.75 19.07 -2.62
C SER A 76 -6.00 18.63 -1.87
N SER A 77 -6.41 19.42 -0.87
CA SER A 77 -7.66 19.27 -0.13
C SER A 77 -8.56 20.49 -0.35
N PRO A 78 -9.89 20.32 -0.46
CA PRO A 78 -10.84 21.44 -0.53
C PRO A 78 -10.86 22.30 0.75
N GLN A 79 -10.48 21.72 1.90
CA GLN A 79 -10.25 22.45 3.13
C GLN A 79 -8.84 23.06 3.08
N GLY A 80 -8.79 24.39 3.02
CA GLY A 80 -7.57 25.18 2.83
C GLY A 80 -6.50 24.98 3.90
N GLU A 81 -5.30 25.45 3.54
CA GLU A 81 -4.04 25.51 4.29
C GLU A 81 -4.15 25.25 5.81
N HIS A 82 -4.05 23.98 6.21
CA HIS A 82 -3.62 23.62 7.56
C HIS A 82 -2.18 23.09 7.48
N THR A 83 -1.29 23.83 8.12
CA THR A 83 0.17 23.80 8.07
C THR A 83 0.76 22.54 8.69
N TRP A 84 0.60 21.36 8.08
CA TRP A 84 1.48 20.18 8.29
C TRP A 84 1.64 19.30 7.03
N ALA A 85 1.42 19.85 5.85
CA ALA A 85 1.65 19.12 4.60
C ALA A 85 3.13 19.13 4.20
N GLN A 86 3.91 18.18 4.71
CA GLN A 86 5.04 17.65 3.93
C GLN A 86 4.81 16.16 3.68
N VAL A 87 3.78 15.87 2.89
CA VAL A 87 3.80 14.66 2.08
C VAL A 87 4.82 14.91 0.97
N ARG A 88 6.09 14.57 1.21
CA ARG A 88 7.06 14.49 0.12
C ARG A 88 6.86 13.13 -0.55
N ALA A 89 6.37 13.17 -1.78
CA ALA A 89 6.35 12.01 -2.67
C ALA A 89 7.79 11.58 -3.01
#